data_AF-A0A2I0TII3-F1
#
_entry.id   AF-A0A2I0TII3-F1
#
_cell.length_a   1.000
_cell.length_b   1.000
_cell.length_c   1.000
_cell.angle_alpha   90.00
_cell.angle_beta   90.00
_cell.angle_gamma   90.00
#
_symmetry.space_group_name_H-M   'P 1'
#
loop_
_entity.id
_entity.type
_entity.pdbx_description
1 polymer ?
#
loop_
_entity_poly.entity_id
_entity_poly.type
_entity_poly.pdbx_seq_one_letter_code
_entity_poly.pdbx_strand_id
1 'polypeptide(L)'
;MSVLWDRVLRLRPLAYSTLADLVHHVRQHLPLNDLSLAVQLFAKNIDDESLPSSIQTMSCKLLLNLVDCIRSKSEQENGNEAQFIPNKQLQPKETQIYIKLVKYAMQALDIYQVQIAGNGQTYVRVANCQTVRMKEEKEVLEHFAGVFTMMNPLTFKEIFQTTVPYMVERISKNYALQIVANSFLANPTTSALFATILVEYLLDRLPEMGSNVELSNLYLKLFNRIDDLGLG
;
A
#
# COMPACT_ATOMS: atom_id res chain seq x y z
N MET A 1 6.57 8.73 -42.20
CA MET A 1 5.75 8.92 -40.98
C MET A 1 6.23 8.07 -39.81
N SER A 2 6.65 6.80 -40.02
CA SER A 2 7.19 5.91 -38.97
C SER A 2 8.47 6.40 -38.26
N VAL A 3 9.41 7.03 -38.97
CA VAL A 3 10.70 7.48 -38.40
C VAL A 3 10.55 8.67 -37.44
N LEU A 4 9.57 9.54 -37.67
CA LEU A 4 9.27 10.66 -36.77
C LEU A 4 8.61 10.18 -35.48
N TRP A 5 7.72 9.20 -35.57
CA TRP A 5 7.14 8.54 -34.40
C TRP A 5 8.19 7.79 -33.57
N ASP A 6 9.12 7.08 -34.21
CA ASP A 6 10.22 6.39 -33.50
C ASP A 6 11.17 7.37 -32.81
N ARG A 7 11.45 8.53 -33.43
CA ARG A 7 12.24 9.61 -32.79
C ARG A 7 11.49 10.23 -31.61
N VAL A 8 10.20 10.55 -31.77
CA VAL A 8 9.38 11.09 -30.67
C VAL A 8 9.34 10.11 -29.51
N LEU A 9 9.17 8.81 -29.78
CA LEU A 9 9.18 7.76 -28.75
C LEU A 9 10.51 7.70 -27.99
N ARG A 10 11.65 7.88 -28.67
CA ARG A 10 12.99 7.93 -28.04
C ARG A 10 13.29 9.22 -27.29
N LEU A 11 12.71 10.35 -27.71
CA LEU A 11 12.89 11.66 -27.09
C LEU A 11 12.01 11.86 -25.85
N ARG A 12 10.86 11.17 -25.75
CA ARG A 12 9.96 11.26 -24.60
C ARG A 12 10.65 10.99 -23.26
N PRO A 13 11.39 9.88 -23.05
CA PRO A 13 12.11 9.63 -21.79
C PRO A 13 13.09 10.74 -21.42
N LEU A 14 13.84 11.26 -22.40
CA LEU A 14 14.81 12.33 -22.17
C LEU A 14 14.12 13.65 -21.82
N ALA A 15 13.03 13.99 -22.51
CA ALA A 15 12.24 15.18 -22.20
C ALA A 15 11.67 15.09 -20.77
N TYR A 16 11.09 13.94 -20.39
CA TYR A 16 10.58 13.73 -19.04
C TYR A 16 11.67 13.78 -17.97
N SER A 17 12.86 13.23 -18.21
CA SER A 17 13.98 13.32 -17.26
C SER A 17 14.47 14.76 -17.11
N THR A 18 14.67 15.49 -18.21
CA THR A 18 15.09 16.90 -18.14
C THR A 18 14.05 17.79 -17.45
N LEU A 19 12.76 17.55 -17.71
CA LEU A 19 11.68 18.27 -17.06
C LEU A 19 11.61 17.94 -15.56
N ALA A 20 11.81 16.67 -15.20
CA ALA A 20 11.83 16.24 -13.82
C ALA A 20 13.00 16.87 -13.04
N ASP A 21 14.19 16.90 -13.64
CA ASP A 21 15.36 17.56 -13.05
C ASP A 21 15.10 19.05 -12.85
N LEU A 22 14.53 19.73 -13.86
CA LEU A 22 14.17 21.15 -13.74
C LEU A 22 13.17 21.37 -12.60
N VAL A 23 12.05 20.64 -12.61
CA VAL A 23 11.01 20.73 -11.58
C VAL A 23 11.58 20.44 -10.20
N HIS A 24 12.45 19.44 -10.07
CA HIS A 24 13.14 19.14 -8.82
C HIS A 24 13.96 20.34 -8.32
N HIS A 25 14.77 20.95 -9.17
CA HIS A 25 15.62 22.08 -8.76
C HIS A 25 14.80 23.34 -8.44
N VAL A 26 13.75 23.63 -9.21
CA VAL A 26 12.98 24.88 -9.07
C VAL A 26 11.77 24.78 -8.13
N ARG A 27 11.46 23.59 -7.59
CA ARG A 27 10.24 23.34 -6.78
C ARG A 27 9.97 24.35 -5.67
N GLN A 28 11.02 24.83 -5.00
CA GLN A 28 10.92 25.79 -3.90
C GLN A 28 10.38 27.16 -4.35
N HIS A 29 10.63 27.53 -5.61
CA HIS A 29 10.23 28.81 -6.17
C HIS A 29 8.91 28.75 -6.96
N LEU A 30 8.38 27.56 -7.22
CA LEU A 30 7.13 27.38 -7.98
C LEU A 30 5.89 27.66 -7.10
N PRO A 31 4.83 28.28 -7.65
CA PRO A 31 3.54 28.41 -6.97
C PRO A 31 2.81 27.06 -6.89
N LEU A 32 1.85 26.92 -5.97
CA LEU A 32 1.11 25.66 -5.75
C LEU A 32 0.38 25.16 -7.01
N ASN A 33 -0.10 26.06 -7.86
CA ASN A 33 -0.77 25.70 -9.11
C ASN A 33 0.16 24.96 -10.09
N ASP A 34 1.40 25.42 -10.23
CA ASP A 34 2.39 24.80 -11.12
C ASP A 34 2.89 23.48 -10.55
N LEU A 35 3.02 23.39 -9.22
CA LEU A 35 3.33 22.14 -8.54
C LEU A 35 2.20 21.11 -8.74
N SER A 36 0.93 21.53 -8.70
CA SER A 36 -0.22 20.66 -8.99
C SER A 36 -0.18 20.13 -10.42
N LEU A 37 0.14 20.99 -11.40
CA LEU A 37 0.27 20.59 -12.80
C LEU A 37 1.43 19.58 -12.99
N ALA A 38 2.56 19.83 -12.34
CA ALA A 38 3.68 18.88 -12.33
C ALA A 38 3.26 17.52 -11.76
N VAL A 39 2.56 17.52 -10.62
CA VAL A 39 2.02 16.28 -10.02
C VAL A 39 1.10 15.54 -10.99
N GLN A 40 0.17 16.23 -11.66
CA GLN A 40 -0.73 15.61 -12.63
C GLN A 40 0.01 15.01 -13.83
N LEU A 41 1.04 15.71 -14.34
CA LEU A 41 1.83 15.24 -15.46
C LEU A 41 2.64 13.98 -15.09
N PHE A 42 3.36 14.02 -13.98
CA PHE A 42 4.20 12.90 -13.55
C PHE A 42 3.40 11.73 -13.00
N ALA A 43 2.19 11.95 -12.47
CA ALA A 43 1.27 10.86 -12.14
C ALA A 43 0.84 10.09 -13.39
N LYS A 44 0.49 10.79 -14.49
CA LYS A 44 0.16 10.13 -15.77
C LYS A 44 1.33 9.35 -16.36
N ASN A 45 2.57 9.78 -16.12
CA ASN A 45 3.75 9.06 -16.58
C ASN A 45 3.96 7.72 -15.86
N ILE A 46 3.41 7.54 -14.65
CA ILE A 46 3.50 6.28 -13.90
C ILE A 46 2.59 5.22 -14.53
N ASP A 47 1.40 5.63 -14.97
CA ASP A 47 0.41 4.74 -15.58
C ASP A 47 0.68 4.48 -17.09
N ASP A 48 1.65 5.18 -17.70
CA ASP A 48 1.98 5.02 -19.12
C ASP A 48 2.91 3.81 -19.33
N GLU A 49 2.33 2.69 -19.77
CA GLU A 49 3.04 1.44 -20.11
C GLU A 49 3.99 1.60 -21.32
N SER A 50 3.88 2.68 -22.10
CA SER A 50 4.80 2.95 -23.20
C SER A 50 6.15 3.53 -22.73
N LEU A 51 6.25 3.94 -21.46
CA LEU A 51 7.47 4.50 -20.88
C LEU A 51 8.32 3.43 -20.18
N PRO A 52 9.66 3.55 -20.20
CA PRO A 52 10.54 2.65 -19.45
C PRO A 52 10.30 2.74 -17.94
N SER A 53 10.46 1.60 -17.22
CA SER A 53 10.31 1.54 -15.76
C SER A 53 11.24 2.50 -15.01
N SER A 54 12.37 2.90 -15.60
CA SER A 54 13.26 3.93 -15.06
C SER A 54 12.60 5.31 -14.99
N ILE A 55 11.79 5.67 -15.98
CA ILE A 55 11.04 6.94 -16.03
C ILE A 55 9.85 6.90 -15.06
N GLN A 56 9.17 5.76 -14.96
CA GLN A 56 8.11 5.57 -13.96
C GLN A 56 8.68 5.71 -12.54
N THR A 57 9.80 5.04 -12.24
CA THR A 57 10.50 5.14 -10.94
C THR A 57 10.96 6.56 -10.64
N MET A 58 11.52 7.26 -11.63
CA MET A 58 11.91 8.66 -11.49
C MET A 58 10.70 9.56 -11.19
N SER A 59 9.58 9.34 -11.91
CA SER A 59 8.33 10.08 -11.70
C SER A 59 7.80 9.86 -10.27
N CYS A 60 7.79 8.63 -9.76
CA CYS A 60 7.44 8.32 -8.37
C CYS A 60 8.33 9.08 -7.38
N LYS A 61 9.66 9.06 -7.57
CA LYS A 61 10.62 9.77 -6.70
C LYS A 61 10.39 11.27 -6.72
N LEU A 62 10.09 11.85 -7.88
CA LEU A 62 9.78 13.27 -7.98
C LEU A 62 8.50 13.61 -7.24
N LEU A 63 7.43 12.83 -7.41
CA LEU A 63 6.16 13.04 -6.70
C LEU A 63 6.36 13.03 -5.19
N LEU A 64 7.14 12.10 -4.65
CA LEU A 64 7.48 12.07 -3.21
C LEU A 64 8.15 13.37 -2.76
N ASN A 65 9.15 13.85 -3.50
CA ASN A 65 9.81 15.13 -3.20
C ASN A 65 8.87 16.35 -3.32
N LEU A 66 7.90 16.29 -4.25
CA LEU A 66 6.91 17.34 -4.43
C LEU A 66 5.89 17.35 -3.30
N VAL A 67 5.50 16.19 -2.74
CA VAL A 67 4.62 16.12 -1.57
C VAL A 67 5.20 16.88 -0.38
N ASP A 68 6.49 16.69 -0.09
CA ASP A 68 7.17 17.43 0.99
C ASP A 68 7.19 18.94 0.73
N CYS A 69 7.41 19.33 -0.53
CA CYS A 69 7.45 20.73 -0.93
C CYS A 69 6.06 21.40 -0.86
N ILE A 70 5.02 20.73 -1.34
CA ILE A 70 3.62 21.20 -1.27
C ILE A 70 3.21 21.35 0.19
N ARG A 71 3.54 20.36 1.03
CA ARG A 71 3.28 20.43 2.47
C ARG A 71 3.91 21.66 3.09
N SER A 72 5.22 21.86 2.89
CA SER A 72 5.94 23.00 3.46
C SER A 72 5.39 24.35 3.00
N LYS A 73 5.01 24.48 1.73
CA LYS A 73 4.37 25.70 1.20
C LYS A 73 2.96 25.92 1.75
N SER A 74 2.18 24.86 1.91
CA SER A 74 0.82 24.95 2.46
C SER A 74 0.80 25.41 3.92
N GLU A 75 1.84 25.07 4.70
CA GLU A 75 2.02 25.55 6.08
C GLU A 75 2.43 27.03 6.13
N GLN A 76 3.18 27.53 5.13
CA GLN A 76 3.59 28.94 5.02
C GLN A 76 2.47 29.88 4.56
N GLU A 77 1.62 29.44 3.63
CA GLU A 77 0.50 30.27 3.12
C GLU A 77 -0.69 30.34 4.11
N ASN A 78 -0.91 29.31 4.94
CA ASN A 78 -2.04 29.23 5.89
C ASN A 78 -1.70 29.66 7.33
N GLY A 79 -0.72 30.56 7.50
CA GLY A 79 -0.24 31.13 8.78
C GLY A 79 -0.91 30.60 10.05
N ASN A 80 -0.20 29.74 10.79
CA ASN A 80 -0.49 29.27 12.16
C ASN A 80 -1.87 28.62 12.46
N GLU A 81 -2.81 28.51 11.52
CA GLU A 81 -4.14 27.92 11.79
C GLU A 81 -4.38 26.56 11.10
N ALA A 82 -3.56 26.19 10.11
CA ALA A 82 -3.54 24.82 9.58
C ALA A 82 -2.72 23.90 10.48
N GLN A 83 -3.15 23.70 11.74
CA GLN A 83 -2.62 22.62 12.55
C GLN A 83 -2.86 21.31 11.79
N PHE A 84 -1.78 20.54 11.57
CA PHE A 84 -1.88 19.13 11.24
C PHE A 84 -2.87 18.52 12.23
N ILE A 85 -4.03 18.08 11.76
CA ILE A 85 -4.99 17.36 12.60
C ILE A 85 -4.55 15.89 12.49
N PRO A 86 -3.74 15.37 13.44
CA PRO A 86 -3.57 13.93 13.54
C PRO A 86 -4.98 13.34 13.67
N ASN A 87 -5.28 12.32 12.88
CA ASN A 87 -6.61 11.73 12.78
C ASN A 87 -7.68 12.60 12.08
N LYS A 88 -7.33 13.42 11.08
CA LYS A 88 -8.37 13.95 10.17
C LYS A 88 -9.15 12.79 9.57
N GLN A 89 -10.46 12.72 9.83
CA GLN A 89 -11.32 11.74 9.21
C GLN A 89 -11.32 11.99 7.70
N LEU A 90 -10.89 10.99 6.94
CA LEU A 90 -10.82 11.07 5.49
C LEU A 90 -12.22 11.18 4.90
N GLN A 91 -12.33 11.91 3.80
CA GLN A 91 -13.59 11.98 3.04
C GLN A 91 -13.92 10.59 2.48
N PRO A 92 -15.21 10.25 2.28
CA PRO A 92 -15.60 8.95 1.73
C PRO A 92 -14.90 8.60 0.41
N LYS A 93 -14.62 9.61 -0.44
CA LYS A 93 -13.88 9.45 -1.69
C LYS A 93 -12.43 9.03 -1.47
N GLU A 94 -11.78 9.56 -0.44
CA GLU A 94 -10.39 9.22 -0.07
C GLU A 94 -10.36 7.83 0.55
N THR A 95 -11.30 7.50 1.44
CA THR A 95 -11.44 6.15 2.02
C THR A 95 -11.57 5.09 0.93
N GLN A 96 -12.33 5.35 -0.14
CA GLN A 96 -12.43 4.43 -1.29
C GLN A 96 -11.09 4.19 -1.99
N ILE A 97 -10.22 5.20 -2.06
CA ILE A 97 -8.86 5.05 -2.63
C ILE A 97 -8.06 4.09 -1.75
N TYR A 98 -8.13 4.22 -0.42
CA TYR A 98 -7.47 3.29 0.51
C TYR A 98 -8.03 1.87 0.44
N ILE A 99 -9.35 1.69 0.28
CA ILE A 99 -9.94 0.36 0.07
C ILE A 99 -9.37 -0.28 -1.20
N LYS A 100 -9.26 0.47 -2.30
CA LYS A 100 -8.64 0.00 -3.54
C LYS A 100 -7.14 -0.29 -3.33
N LEU A 101 -6.44 0.57 -2.59
CA LEU A 101 -5.04 0.39 -2.25
C LEU A 101 -4.81 -0.94 -1.54
N VAL A 102 -5.62 -1.29 -0.54
CA VAL A 102 -5.52 -2.59 0.15
C VAL A 102 -5.69 -3.75 -0.84
N LYS A 103 -6.71 -3.69 -1.70
CA LYS A 103 -6.97 -4.75 -2.69
C LYS A 103 -5.82 -4.95 -3.67
N TYR A 104 -5.33 -3.87 -4.28
CA TYR A 104 -4.24 -3.92 -5.24
C TYR A 104 -2.89 -4.23 -4.59
N ALA A 105 -2.61 -3.69 -3.39
CA ALA A 105 -1.39 -4.00 -2.67
C ALA A 105 -1.33 -5.46 -2.28
N MET A 106 -2.43 -6.05 -1.78
CA MET A 106 -2.46 -7.49 -1.49
C MET A 106 -2.22 -8.35 -2.73
N GLN A 107 -2.72 -7.93 -3.91
CA GLN A 107 -2.41 -8.57 -5.19
C GLN A 107 -0.93 -8.45 -5.56
N ALA A 108 -0.36 -7.25 -5.45
CA ALA A 108 1.03 -7.01 -5.76
C ALA A 108 1.97 -7.78 -4.82
N LEU A 109 1.62 -7.90 -3.53
CA LEU A 109 2.40 -8.63 -2.53
C LEU A 109 2.49 -10.15 -2.80
N ASP A 110 1.65 -10.71 -3.66
CA ASP A 110 1.82 -12.09 -4.12
C ASP A 110 3.09 -12.28 -4.97
N ILE A 111 3.69 -11.20 -5.50
CA ILE A 111 4.96 -11.29 -6.22
C ILE A 111 6.06 -11.92 -5.36
N TYR A 112 5.99 -11.80 -4.03
CA TYR A 112 6.93 -12.44 -3.12
C TYR A 112 6.79 -13.97 -3.05
N GLN A 113 5.68 -14.54 -3.55
CA GLN A 113 5.57 -15.98 -3.78
C GLN A 113 6.35 -16.45 -5.01
N VAL A 114 6.67 -15.54 -5.92
CA VAL A 114 7.36 -15.84 -7.17
C VAL A 114 8.87 -15.76 -6.92
N GLN A 115 9.54 -16.91 -7.01
CA GLN A 115 11.00 -16.96 -6.94
C GLN A 115 11.58 -17.19 -8.34
N ILE A 116 12.67 -16.47 -8.64
CA ILE A 116 13.43 -16.65 -9.87
C ILE A 116 14.66 -17.47 -9.49
N ALA A 117 14.74 -18.73 -9.96
CA ALA A 117 15.94 -19.53 -9.78
C ALA A 117 17.10 -18.92 -10.59
N GLY A 118 18.34 -19.14 -10.15
CA GLY A 118 19.55 -18.62 -10.81
C GLY A 118 19.74 -19.06 -12.27
N ASN A 119 18.91 -19.97 -12.76
CA ASN A 119 18.81 -20.41 -14.16
C ASN A 119 17.75 -19.65 -14.97
N GLY A 120 17.17 -18.57 -14.44
CA GLY A 120 16.16 -17.74 -15.11
C GLY A 120 14.75 -18.36 -15.13
N GLN A 121 14.54 -19.52 -14.50
CA GLN A 121 13.20 -20.11 -14.40
C GLN A 121 12.41 -19.53 -13.21
N THR A 122 11.20 -19.07 -13.52
CA THR A 122 10.25 -18.54 -12.54
C THR A 122 9.44 -19.70 -11.96
N TYR A 123 9.49 -19.90 -10.64
CA TYR A 123 8.65 -20.88 -9.95
C TYR A 123 7.80 -20.17 -8.89
N VAL A 124 6.49 -20.49 -8.88
CA VAL A 124 5.55 -20.04 -7.85
C VAL A 124 5.70 -20.98 -6.67
N ARG A 125 6.06 -20.43 -5.52
CA ARG A 125 6.27 -21.23 -4.31
C ARG A 125 4.92 -21.80 -3.83
N VAL A 126 4.87 -23.12 -3.61
CA VAL A 126 3.68 -23.78 -3.06
C VAL A 126 3.43 -23.28 -1.63
N ALA A 127 2.17 -22.98 -1.32
CA ALA A 127 1.66 -22.23 -0.16
C ALA A 127 1.98 -22.77 1.25
N ASN A 128 2.95 -23.68 1.43
CA ASN A 128 3.16 -24.38 2.71
C ASN A 128 4.37 -23.92 3.55
N CYS A 129 4.95 -22.75 3.26
CA CYS A 129 5.99 -22.17 4.12
C CYS A 129 5.41 -21.10 5.05
N GLN A 130 5.07 -21.49 6.27
CA GLN A 130 4.63 -20.62 7.37
C GLN A 130 5.72 -19.65 7.89
N THR A 131 6.88 -19.59 7.24
CA THR A 131 8.01 -18.75 7.65
C THR A 131 8.44 -17.84 6.49
N VAL A 132 8.20 -16.54 6.67
CA VAL A 132 8.81 -15.49 5.85
C VAL A 132 10.31 -15.53 6.11
N ARG A 133 11.06 -15.96 5.10
CA ARG A 133 12.51 -16.18 5.21
C ARG A 133 13.33 -14.97 4.81
N MET A 134 12.77 -14.06 4.00
CA MET A 134 13.49 -12.88 3.54
C MET A 134 13.23 -11.69 4.46
N LYS A 135 14.31 -11.10 4.98
CA LYS A 135 14.24 -9.91 5.83
C LYS A 135 13.55 -8.74 5.12
N GLU A 136 13.82 -8.58 3.83
CA GLU A 136 13.23 -7.54 2.97
C GLU A 136 11.71 -7.73 2.79
N GLU A 137 11.24 -8.97 2.58
CA GLU A 137 9.81 -9.28 2.47
C GLU A 137 9.07 -8.91 3.75
N LYS A 138 9.63 -9.26 4.91
CA LYS A 138 9.08 -8.89 6.21
C LYS A 138 9.01 -7.37 6.39
N GLU A 139 10.10 -6.66 6.07
CA GLU A 139 10.17 -5.20 6.20
C GLU A 139 9.13 -4.50 5.31
N VAL A 140 8.91 -4.96 4.08
CA VAL A 140 7.90 -4.39 3.17
C VAL A 140 6.48 -4.62 3.69
N LEU A 141 6.20 -5.82 4.22
CA LEU A 141 4.89 -6.15 4.81
C LEU A 141 4.60 -5.33 6.07
N GLU A 142 5.61 -5.13 6.92
CA GLU A 142 5.51 -4.27 8.11
C GLU A 142 5.35 -2.80 7.72
N HIS A 143 6.05 -2.34 6.67
CA HIS A 143 5.92 -0.97 6.18
C HIS A 143 4.52 -0.71 5.61
N PHE A 144 3.98 -1.67 4.85
CA PHE A 144 2.60 -1.62 4.35
C PHE A 144 1.60 -1.50 5.49
N ALA A 145 1.73 -2.33 6.54
CA ALA A 145 0.88 -2.23 7.72
C ALA A 145 1.05 -0.88 8.42
N GLY A 146 2.28 -0.38 8.53
CA GLY A 146 2.63 0.91 9.11
C GLY A 146 1.78 2.08 8.57
N VAL A 147 1.55 2.12 7.25
CA VAL A 147 0.71 3.14 6.60
C VAL A 147 -0.70 3.20 7.20
N PHE A 148 -1.31 2.06 7.52
CA PHE A 148 -2.66 2.00 8.07
C PHE A 148 -2.70 2.24 9.57
N THR A 149 -1.62 1.90 10.29
CA THR A 149 -1.55 2.15 11.74
C THR A 149 -1.47 3.64 12.12
N MET A 150 -1.01 4.48 11.19
CA MET A 150 -0.93 5.93 11.39
C MET A 150 -2.23 6.67 11.02
N MET A 151 -3.26 5.97 10.53
CA MET A 151 -4.53 6.57 10.13
C MET A 151 -5.52 6.70 11.29
N ASN A 152 -6.56 7.52 11.10
CA ASN A 152 -7.66 7.64 12.05
C ASN A 152 -8.30 6.25 12.31
N PRO A 153 -8.49 5.84 13.58
CA PRO A 153 -9.12 4.56 13.94
C PRO A 153 -10.49 4.31 13.28
N LEU A 154 -11.30 5.36 13.08
CA LEU A 154 -12.60 5.25 12.41
C LEU A 154 -12.47 4.91 10.93
N THR A 155 -11.55 5.57 10.23
CA THR A 155 -11.27 5.28 8.83
C THR A 155 -10.64 3.91 8.66
N PHE A 156 -9.74 3.51 9.57
CA PHE A 156 -9.21 2.15 9.64
C PHE A 156 -10.35 1.13 9.74
N LYS A 157 -11.29 1.33 10.68
CA LYS A 157 -12.44 0.46 10.86
C LYS A 157 -13.25 0.34 9.56
N GLU A 158 -13.60 1.44 8.91
CA GLU A 158 -14.38 1.46 7.67
C GLU A 158 -13.69 0.68 6.52
N ILE A 159 -12.38 0.88 6.36
CA ILE A 159 -11.58 0.20 5.33
C ILE A 159 -11.54 -1.31 5.59
N PHE A 160 -11.19 -1.71 6.82
CA PHE A 160 -10.99 -3.11 7.16
C PHE A 160 -12.29 -3.89 7.31
N GLN A 161 -13.39 -3.27 7.75
CA GLN A 161 -14.70 -3.92 7.71
C GLN A 161 -15.09 -4.37 6.29
N THR A 162 -14.74 -3.58 5.27
CA THR A 162 -15.06 -3.90 3.87
C THR A 162 -14.04 -4.85 3.23
N THR A 163 -12.79 -4.84 3.71
CA THR A 163 -11.68 -5.57 3.07
C THR A 163 -11.30 -6.87 3.78
N VAL A 164 -11.68 -7.07 5.05
CA VAL A 164 -11.35 -8.27 5.84
C VAL A 164 -11.73 -9.58 5.17
N PRO A 165 -12.91 -9.75 4.53
CA PRO A 165 -13.24 -11.00 3.84
C PRO A 165 -12.21 -11.37 2.76
N TYR A 166 -11.82 -10.36 1.96
CA TYR A 166 -10.80 -10.52 0.94
C TYR A 166 -9.43 -10.77 1.56
N MET A 167 -9.05 -10.04 2.60
CA MET A 167 -7.77 -10.25 3.28
C MET A 167 -7.62 -11.67 3.80
N VAL A 168 -8.65 -12.24 4.42
CA VAL A 168 -8.60 -13.59 4.98
C VAL A 168 -8.45 -14.66 3.90
N GLU A 169 -9.20 -14.53 2.79
CA GLU A 169 -9.05 -15.41 1.62
C GLU A 169 -7.63 -15.34 1.02
N ARG A 170 -7.00 -14.16 1.10
CA ARG A 170 -5.64 -13.96 0.63
C ARG A 170 -4.60 -14.51 1.60
N ILE A 171 -4.83 -14.40 2.91
CA ILE A 171 -3.94 -14.99 3.93
C ILE A 171 -3.94 -16.53 3.84
N SER A 172 -5.08 -17.15 3.50
CA SER A 172 -5.13 -18.62 3.32
C SER A 172 -4.32 -19.09 2.10
N LYS A 173 -4.23 -18.27 1.04
CA LYS A 173 -3.39 -18.52 -0.13
C LYS A 173 -1.93 -18.13 0.10
N ASN A 174 -1.68 -17.09 0.89
CA ASN A 174 -0.37 -16.54 1.18
C ASN A 174 -0.18 -16.28 2.68
N TYR A 175 0.40 -17.25 3.39
CA TYR A 175 0.67 -17.11 4.83
C TYR A 175 1.59 -15.93 5.18
N ALA A 176 2.39 -15.40 4.24
CA ALA A 176 3.21 -14.22 4.52
C ALA A 176 2.36 -12.98 4.84
N LEU A 177 1.17 -12.85 4.23
CA LEU A 177 0.24 -11.76 4.50
C LEU A 177 -0.27 -11.76 5.95
N GLN A 178 -0.12 -12.87 6.67
CA GLN A 178 -0.39 -12.92 8.11
C GLN A 178 0.48 -11.94 8.90
N ILE A 179 1.66 -11.55 8.40
CA ILE A 179 2.49 -10.51 9.03
C ILE A 179 1.75 -9.17 9.10
N VAL A 180 0.99 -8.81 8.08
CA VAL A 180 0.20 -7.57 8.06
C VAL A 180 -0.86 -7.61 9.17
N ALA A 181 -1.59 -8.72 9.28
CA ALA A 181 -2.57 -8.92 10.35
C ALA A 181 -1.92 -8.90 11.74
N ASN A 182 -0.77 -9.54 11.90
CA ASN A 182 0.00 -9.51 13.16
C ASN A 182 0.46 -8.09 13.51
N SER A 183 0.86 -7.29 12.53
CA SER A 183 1.29 -5.90 12.74
C SER A 183 0.12 -5.02 13.23
N PHE A 184 -1.09 -5.22 12.69
CA PHE A 184 -2.29 -4.52 13.18
C PHE A 184 -2.67 -4.93 14.59
N LEU A 185 -2.56 -6.22 14.92
CA LEU A 185 -2.83 -6.77 16.25
C LEU A 185 -1.75 -6.39 17.29
N ALA A 186 -0.51 -6.18 16.86
CA ALA A 186 0.57 -5.74 17.73
C ALA A 186 0.49 -4.25 18.10
N ASN A 187 -0.20 -3.43 17.29
CA ASN A 187 -0.31 -2.00 17.54
C ASN A 187 -1.51 -1.69 18.46
N PRO A 188 -1.30 -1.10 19.66
CA PRO A 188 -2.36 -0.87 20.64
C PRO A 188 -3.55 -0.05 20.15
N THR A 189 -3.33 0.85 19.18
CA THR A 189 -4.38 1.75 18.68
C THR A 189 -5.31 1.05 17.69
N THR A 190 -4.79 0.10 16.91
CA THR A 190 -5.56 -0.62 15.88
C THR A 190 -5.96 -2.03 16.29
N SER A 191 -5.28 -2.62 17.29
CA SER A 191 -5.44 -4.01 17.68
C SER A 191 -6.86 -4.35 18.09
N ALA A 192 -7.46 -3.57 18.98
CA ALA A 192 -8.82 -3.78 19.45
C ALA A 192 -9.83 -3.71 18.30
N LEU A 193 -9.71 -2.70 17.43
CA LEU A 193 -10.62 -2.53 16.28
C LEU A 193 -10.48 -3.67 15.28
N PHE A 194 -9.25 -4.02 14.90
CA PHE A 194 -9.00 -5.10 13.96
C PHE A 194 -9.42 -6.45 14.53
N ALA A 195 -9.16 -6.71 15.82
CA ALA A 195 -9.58 -7.92 16.51
C ALA A 195 -11.11 -8.06 16.50
N THR A 196 -11.86 -6.99 16.83
CA THR A 196 -13.33 -7.03 16.77
C THR A 196 -13.84 -7.34 15.37
N ILE A 197 -13.34 -6.65 14.34
CA ILE A 197 -13.76 -6.90 12.95
C ILE A 197 -13.44 -8.33 12.51
N LEU A 198 -12.25 -8.81 12.89
CA LEU A 198 -11.83 -10.17 12.56
C LEU A 198 -12.74 -11.19 13.25
N VAL A 199 -12.97 -11.06 14.56
CA VAL A 199 -13.84 -11.96 15.33
C VAL A 199 -15.27 -11.96 14.81
N GLU A 200 -15.86 -10.79 14.52
CA GLU A 200 -17.19 -10.69 13.90
C GLU A 200 -17.24 -11.50 12.60
N TYR A 201 -16.24 -11.32 11.72
CA TYR A 201 -16.13 -12.08 10.48
C TYR A 201 -15.92 -13.60 10.71
N LEU A 202 -15.14 -13.98 11.72
CA LEU A 202 -14.88 -15.39 12.06
C LEU A 202 -16.14 -16.09 12.58
N LEU A 203 -16.90 -15.41 13.45
CA LEU A 203 -18.12 -15.95 14.04
C LEU A 203 -19.20 -16.17 12.98
N ASP A 204 -19.35 -15.24 12.04
CA ASP A 204 -20.30 -15.36 10.92
C ASP A 204 -19.99 -16.55 10.00
N ARG A 205 -18.71 -16.98 9.93
CA ARG A 205 -18.22 -18.08 9.06
C ARG A 205 -17.90 -19.37 9.79
N LEU A 206 -18.07 -19.40 11.11
CA LEU A 206 -17.86 -20.59 11.95
C LEU A 206 -18.68 -21.81 11.51
N PRO A 207 -19.93 -21.68 11.01
CA PRO A 207 -20.70 -22.83 10.49
C PRO A 207 -20.09 -23.48 9.24
N GLU A 208 -19.36 -22.72 8.43
CA GLU A 208 -18.70 -23.21 7.20
C GLU A 208 -17.29 -23.78 7.48
N MET A 209 -16.75 -23.62 8.70
CA MET A 209 -15.38 -24.04 9.10
C MET A 209 -15.18 -25.55 9.22
N GLY A 210 -16.25 -26.35 9.30
CA GLY A 210 -16.13 -27.81 9.29
C GLY A 210 -15.54 -28.38 7.99
N SER A 211 -15.45 -27.57 6.93
CA SER A 211 -15.12 -28.00 5.57
C SER A 211 -13.64 -27.91 5.18
N ASN A 212 -12.86 -26.99 5.79
CA ASN A 212 -11.49 -26.71 5.33
C ASN A 212 -10.49 -26.61 6.49
N VAL A 213 -9.72 -27.68 6.68
CA VAL A 213 -8.78 -27.89 7.80
C VAL A 213 -7.67 -26.82 7.86
N GLU A 214 -7.23 -26.28 6.72
CA GLU A 214 -6.17 -25.25 6.66
C GLU A 214 -6.67 -23.87 7.10
N LEU A 215 -7.90 -23.52 6.72
CA LEU A 215 -8.60 -22.32 7.19
C LEU A 215 -8.88 -22.41 8.69
N SER A 216 -9.37 -23.56 9.16
CA SER A 216 -9.65 -23.79 10.59
C SER A 216 -8.39 -23.66 11.45
N ASN A 217 -7.22 -24.12 10.98
CA ASN A 217 -5.94 -23.92 11.67
C ASN A 217 -5.48 -22.46 11.68
N LEU A 218 -5.69 -21.72 10.59
CA LEU A 218 -5.38 -20.29 10.53
C LEU A 218 -6.27 -19.50 11.50
N TYR A 219 -7.57 -19.82 11.53
CA TYR A 219 -8.53 -19.18 12.43
C TYR A 219 -8.24 -19.49 13.89
N LEU A 220 -7.91 -20.73 14.24
CA LEU A 220 -7.48 -21.08 15.60
C LEU A 220 -6.19 -20.33 15.99
N LYS A 221 -5.23 -20.17 15.06
CA LYS A 221 -4.02 -19.37 15.33
C LYS A 221 -4.33 -17.88 15.50
N LEU A 222 -5.24 -17.32 14.70
CA LEU A 222 -5.66 -15.92 14.82
C LEU A 222 -6.47 -15.69 16.10
N PHE A 223 -7.34 -16.63 16.47
CA PHE A 223 -8.13 -16.58 17.70
C PHE A 223 -7.24 -16.68 18.94
N ASN A 224 -6.32 -17.66 18.99
CA ASN A 224 -5.35 -17.77 20.08
C ASN A 224 -4.50 -16.49 20.21
N ARG A 225 -4.14 -15.84 19.09
CA ARG A 225 -3.41 -14.56 19.10
C ARG A 225 -4.23 -13.41 19.67
N ILE A 226 -5.55 -13.43 19.49
CA ILE A 226 -6.47 -12.43 20.05
C ILE A 226 -6.65 -12.68 21.55
N ASP A 227 -6.79 -13.94 21.97
CA ASP A 227 -6.85 -14.33 23.39
C ASP A 227 -5.54 -14.00 24.14
N ASP A 228 -4.37 -14.24 23.52
CA ASP A 228 -3.05 -13.88 24.07
C ASP A 228 -2.84 -12.36 24.23
N LEU A 229 -3.57 -11.54 23.45
CA LEU A 229 -3.49 -10.08 23.50
C LEU A 229 -4.39 -9.45 24.58
N GLY A 230 -5.12 -10.25 25.37
CA GLY A 230 -5.75 -9.78 26.59
C GLY A 230 -6.88 -8.78 26.37
N LEU A 231 -7.94 -9.19 25.66
CA LEU A 231 -9.27 -8.57 25.82
C LEU A 231 -10.01 -9.20 27.02
N GLY A 232 -9.36 -9.17 28.19
CA GLY A 232 -9.95 -9.45 29.49
C GLY A 232 -10.15 -8.17 30.28
#